data_AF-A0A1F8AIH3-F1
#
_entry.id   AF-A0A1F8AIH3-F1
#
_cell.length_a   1.000
_cell.length_b   1.000
_cell.length_c   1.000
_cell.angle_alpha   90.00
_cell.angle_beta   90.00
_cell.angle_gamma   90.00
#
_symmetry.space_group_name_H-M   'P 1'
#
loop_
_entity.id
_entity.type
_entity.pdbx_description
1 polymer ?
#
loop_
_entity_poly.entity_id
_entity_poly.type
_entity_poly.pdbx_seq_one_letter_code
_entity_poly.pdbx_strand_id
1 'polypeptide(L)'
;MAKPGPKGPRAETYTQINKRLQSLRERAGRCATEIASPANVRAGLAEVTDSSRVTLAYDVAITEQMPLLTDGWPSHLPLAGVLAHLQTYEQRMYPVWPVVDTARLRNSLILDVNNLELRALAFAVCAATCAQLQCHSDNHAPQGSAEGKCAMADDFAKESDHCRTMYDYRESGTFEAVLVPLFLHFYYGAKKKIPTASLLLRESVTSCQLQGLDKEDTYQDVAPEDERYRRRAFWLLYVTERGHAIQHGINTCLRDSIRPPTRDCSDELPLVEAFDRLVGLFIAVEGVLLDRGGSSTIMCSKETLCRLQSQLRQRLQCLRHTMHYREQILLLPNSGYAYYFGSCL
;
A
#
# COMPACT_ATOMS: atom_id res chain seq x y z
N MET A 1 41.44 -0.06 32.43
CA MET A 1 42.02 0.88 31.44
C MET A 1 41.27 0.70 30.13
N ALA A 2 40.43 1.66 29.72
CA ALA A 2 39.66 1.58 28.47
C ALA A 2 40.50 2.12 27.30
N LYS A 3 40.56 1.37 26.19
CA LYS A 3 41.27 1.80 24.97
C LYS A 3 40.43 2.86 24.23
N PRO A 4 41.02 3.96 23.73
CA PRO A 4 40.29 4.95 22.96
C PRO A 4 39.85 4.38 21.60
N GLY A 5 38.62 4.71 21.18
CA GLY A 5 38.07 4.33 19.87
C GLY A 5 38.83 4.94 18.68
N PRO A 6 38.58 4.44 17.45
CA PRO A 6 39.36 4.79 16.27
C PRO A 6 39.26 6.28 15.95
N LYS A 7 40.42 6.92 15.75
CA LYS A 7 40.51 8.33 15.36
C LYS A 7 40.02 8.49 13.92
N GLY A 8 39.02 9.34 13.72
CA GLY A 8 38.50 9.69 12.41
C GLY A 8 39.56 10.31 11.49
N PRO A 9 39.25 10.47 10.18
CA PRO A 9 40.19 11.00 9.20
C PRO A 9 40.76 12.35 9.62
N ARG A 10 42.07 12.56 9.40
CA ARG A 10 42.78 13.77 9.82
C ARG A 10 42.18 15.02 9.12
N ALA A 11 42.26 16.18 9.77
CA ALA A 11 41.68 17.44 9.28
C ALA A 11 42.14 17.83 7.85
N GLU A 12 43.35 17.41 7.45
CA GLU A 12 43.88 17.58 6.09
C GLU A 12 43.06 16.80 5.05
N THR A 13 42.58 15.61 5.41
CA THR A 13 41.72 14.80 4.53
C THR A 13 40.38 15.50 4.29
N TYR A 14 39.80 16.11 5.33
CA TYR A 14 38.56 16.89 5.21
C TYR A 14 38.73 18.11 4.30
N THR A 15 39.84 18.82 4.41
CA THR A 15 40.11 20.00 3.57
C THR A 15 40.32 19.62 2.10
N GLN A 16 40.97 18.50 1.83
CA GLN A 16 41.17 18.02 0.46
C GLN A 16 39.86 17.54 -0.19
N ILE A 17 38.99 16.89 0.58
CA ILE A 17 37.64 16.50 0.12
C ILE A 17 36.80 17.74 -0.20
N ASN A 18 36.79 18.74 0.69
CA ASN A 18 36.01 19.96 0.47
C ASN A 18 36.49 20.77 -0.74
N LYS A 19 37.81 20.87 -0.97
CA LYS A 19 38.36 21.50 -2.19
C LYS A 19 37.92 20.78 -3.47
N ARG A 20 37.88 19.44 -3.45
CA ARG A 20 37.42 18.64 -4.60
C ARG A 20 35.92 18.79 -4.86
N LEU A 21 35.11 18.94 -3.81
CA LEU A 21 33.67 19.19 -3.96
C LEU A 21 33.38 20.60 -4.51
N GLN A 22 34.18 21.61 -4.13
CA GLN A 22 34.07 22.96 -4.68
C GLN A 22 34.41 23.00 -6.17
N SER A 23 35.50 22.36 -6.61
CA SER A 23 35.86 22.34 -8.03
C SER A 23 34.82 21.63 -8.92
N LEU A 24 34.13 20.62 -8.39
CA LEU A 24 33.02 19.97 -9.09
C LEU A 24 31.80 20.87 -9.23
N ARG A 25 31.48 21.67 -8.20
CA ARG A 25 30.37 22.64 -8.25
C ARG A 25 30.64 23.78 -9.25
N GLU A 26 31.88 24.27 -9.29
CA GLU A 26 32.28 25.30 -10.27
C GLU A 26 32.29 24.79 -11.72
N ARG A 27 32.44 23.48 -11.92
CA ARG A 27 32.33 22.85 -13.24
C ARG A 27 30.88 22.69 -13.69
N ALA A 28 29.98 22.37 -12.75
CA ALA A 28 28.54 22.28 -13.03
C ALA A 28 27.92 23.66 -13.34
N GLY A 29 28.35 24.72 -12.65
CA GLY A 29 27.86 26.08 -12.88
C GLY A 29 28.18 26.65 -14.27
N ARG A 30 29.29 26.22 -14.88
CA ARG A 30 29.68 26.63 -16.25
C ARG A 30 28.87 25.93 -17.35
N CYS A 31 28.37 24.72 -17.08
CA CYS A 31 27.57 23.97 -18.05
C CYS A 31 26.12 24.50 -18.15
N ALA A 32 25.62 25.13 -17.08
CA ALA A 32 24.26 25.66 -17.02
C ALA A 32 24.08 27.01 -17.75
N THR A 33 25.17 27.71 -18.09
CA THR A 33 25.12 29.06 -18.70
C THR A 33 25.07 29.05 -20.23
N GLU A 34 25.21 27.90 -20.90
CA GLU A 34 25.19 27.79 -22.36
C GLU A 34 23.81 27.43 -22.96
N ILE A 35 22.78 27.13 -22.16
CA ILE A 35 21.47 26.64 -22.67
C ILE A 35 20.39 27.74 -22.74
N ALA A 36 20.63 28.94 -22.20
CA ALA A 36 19.63 30.01 -22.18
C ALA A 36 19.86 31.06 -23.29
N SER A 37 19.27 30.86 -24.47
CA SER A 37 18.98 31.92 -25.43
C SER A 37 17.60 31.70 -26.06
N PRO A 38 16.63 32.64 -25.91
CA PRO A 38 15.28 32.49 -26.45
C PRO A 38 15.09 33.34 -27.72
N ALA A 39 14.67 32.71 -28.84
CA ALA A 39 14.09 33.44 -29.97
C ALA A 39 13.15 32.56 -30.83
N ASN A 40 11.94 33.09 -31.05
CA ASN A 40 11.03 32.90 -32.20
C ASN A 40 9.91 31.83 -32.19
N VAL A 41 8.83 32.14 -31.46
CA VAL A 41 7.48 32.56 -31.96
C VAL A 41 6.95 31.98 -33.31
N ARG A 42 5.86 31.17 -33.19
CA ARG A 42 4.52 31.26 -33.86
C ARG A 42 4.07 30.19 -34.89
N ALA A 43 2.77 29.87 -34.72
CA ALA A 43 1.75 29.35 -35.66
C ALA A 43 1.66 27.82 -35.79
N GLY A 44 0.49 27.17 -35.78
CA GLY A 44 -0.87 27.69 -35.99
C GLY A 44 -1.96 26.79 -35.36
N LEU A 45 -3.12 27.43 -35.23
CA LEU A 45 -4.40 26.92 -34.77
C LEU A 45 -5.17 26.34 -35.97
N ALA A 46 -5.82 25.18 -35.80
CA ALA A 46 -6.93 24.77 -36.66
C ALA A 46 -7.94 23.97 -35.82
N GLU A 47 -9.15 24.50 -35.78
CA GLU A 47 -10.36 24.00 -35.12
C GLU A 47 -10.95 22.82 -35.89
N VAL A 48 -11.56 21.86 -35.17
CA VAL A 48 -12.77 21.14 -35.62
C VAL A 48 -13.69 20.91 -34.42
N THR A 49 -14.91 21.43 -34.59
CA THR A 49 -16.11 21.39 -33.74
C THR A 49 -16.73 20.00 -33.62
N ASP A 50 -17.07 19.57 -32.40
CA ASP A 50 -18.43 19.46 -31.81
C ASP A 50 -19.25 18.21 -32.23
N SER A 51 -19.57 17.37 -31.23
CA SER A 51 -20.95 16.90 -31.03
C SER A 51 -21.10 16.28 -29.64
N SER A 52 -22.01 16.87 -28.87
CA SER A 52 -22.45 16.43 -27.56
C SER A 52 -23.46 15.26 -27.62
N ARG A 53 -23.52 14.50 -26.51
CA ARG A 53 -24.73 13.98 -25.81
C ARG A 53 -25.32 12.57 -26.11
N VAL A 54 -25.48 11.82 -24.99
CA VAL A 54 -26.60 10.91 -24.60
C VAL A 54 -26.41 9.45 -25.12
N THR A 55 -26.53 8.32 -24.38
CA THR A 55 -27.27 7.90 -23.17
C THR A 55 -26.67 6.60 -22.62
N LEU A 56 -26.89 6.33 -21.33
CA LEU A 56 -26.91 5.00 -20.70
C LEU A 56 -27.65 3.94 -21.54
N ALA A 57 -27.07 2.75 -21.67
CA ALA A 57 -27.82 1.50 -21.86
C ALA A 57 -27.10 0.37 -21.13
N TYR A 58 -27.52 0.15 -19.87
CA TYR A 58 -27.45 -1.14 -19.22
C TYR A 58 -28.38 -2.10 -19.98
N ASP A 59 -27.82 -3.21 -20.47
CA ASP A 59 -28.46 -4.52 -20.64
C ASP A 59 -27.78 -5.28 -21.78
N VAL A 60 -26.85 -6.17 -21.46
CA VAL A 60 -26.68 -7.40 -22.25
C VAL A 60 -26.51 -8.57 -21.30
N ALA A 61 -27.35 -9.56 -21.57
CA ALA A 61 -27.60 -10.75 -20.80
C ALA A 61 -26.34 -11.59 -20.54
N ILE A 62 -26.36 -12.16 -19.34
CA ILE A 62 -25.68 -13.38 -18.96
C ILE A 62 -25.95 -14.43 -20.05
N THR A 63 -24.91 -14.84 -20.77
CA THR A 63 -24.57 -16.17 -21.32
C THR A 63 -23.75 -15.97 -22.60
N GLU A 64 -22.48 -15.61 -22.48
CA GLU A 64 -21.51 -15.89 -23.54
C GLU A 64 -20.29 -16.57 -22.92
N GLN A 65 -19.95 -17.72 -23.49
CA GLN A 65 -18.78 -18.50 -23.12
C GLN A 65 -17.53 -17.62 -23.16
N MET A 66 -16.83 -17.53 -22.03
CA MET A 66 -15.51 -16.94 -21.92
C MET A 66 -14.64 -17.53 -23.04
N PRO A 67 -14.15 -16.73 -24.01
CA PRO A 67 -13.28 -17.24 -25.04
C PRO A 67 -12.01 -17.79 -24.39
N LEU A 68 -11.30 -18.65 -25.11
CA LEU A 68 -10.06 -19.33 -24.74
C LEU A 68 -8.92 -18.35 -24.36
N LEU A 69 -9.04 -17.63 -23.23
CA LEU A 69 -8.05 -16.69 -22.69
C LEU A 69 -6.83 -17.41 -22.07
N THR A 70 -6.70 -18.72 -22.28
CA THR A 70 -5.60 -19.54 -21.78
C THR A 70 -4.40 -19.60 -22.73
N ASP A 71 -4.61 -19.38 -24.04
CA ASP A 71 -3.53 -19.42 -25.03
C ASP A 71 -2.67 -18.16 -24.93
N GLY A 72 -1.66 -18.20 -24.07
CA GLY A 72 -0.68 -17.12 -23.91
C GLY A 72 -0.40 -16.69 -22.47
N TRP A 73 -1.11 -17.23 -21.46
CA TRP A 73 -0.83 -16.91 -20.05
C TRP A 73 0.46 -17.61 -19.57
N PRO A 74 1.53 -16.87 -19.24
CA PRO A 74 2.84 -17.44 -18.98
C PRO A 74 3.03 -17.85 -17.50
N SER A 75 2.11 -18.67 -16.97
CA SER A 75 2.18 -19.22 -15.61
C SER A 75 1.41 -20.53 -15.49
N HIS A 76 1.89 -21.41 -14.62
CA HIS A 76 1.23 -22.69 -14.29
C HIS A 76 -0.08 -22.52 -13.50
N LEU A 77 -0.25 -21.39 -12.82
CA LEU A 77 -1.49 -21.01 -12.15
C LEU A 77 -2.47 -20.45 -13.18
N PRO A 78 -3.70 -20.98 -13.31
CA PRO A 78 -4.62 -20.56 -14.37
C PRO A 78 -5.09 -19.11 -14.17
N LEU A 79 -5.11 -18.33 -15.26
CA LEU A 79 -5.57 -16.93 -15.24
C LEU A 79 -6.97 -16.78 -14.61
N ALA A 80 -7.92 -17.66 -14.96
CA ALA A 80 -9.26 -17.66 -14.36
C ALA A 80 -9.21 -17.82 -12.83
N GLY A 81 -8.27 -18.62 -12.32
CA GLY A 81 -8.03 -18.76 -10.88
C GLY A 81 -7.52 -17.46 -10.25
N VAL A 82 -6.58 -16.77 -10.90
CA VAL A 82 -6.08 -15.46 -10.44
C VAL A 82 -7.22 -14.44 -10.39
N LEU A 83 -8.00 -14.32 -11.46
CA LEU A 83 -9.12 -13.37 -11.54
C LEU A 83 -10.17 -13.63 -10.44
N ALA A 84 -10.49 -14.89 -10.14
CA ALA A 84 -11.41 -15.25 -9.06
C ALA A 84 -10.88 -14.86 -7.67
N HIS A 85 -9.57 -14.96 -7.45
CA HIS A 85 -8.95 -14.53 -6.20
C HIS A 85 -8.90 -13.00 -6.07
N LEU A 86 -8.70 -12.27 -7.17
CA LEU A 86 -8.85 -10.80 -7.18
C LEU A 86 -10.29 -10.37 -6.87
N GLN A 87 -11.29 -11.13 -7.32
CA GLN A 87 -12.69 -10.89 -6.93
C GLN A 87 -12.94 -11.19 -5.44
N THR A 88 -12.30 -12.23 -4.91
CA THR A 88 -12.36 -12.54 -3.47
C THR A 88 -11.74 -11.41 -2.64
N TYR A 89 -10.61 -10.85 -3.09
CA TYR A 89 -9.99 -9.68 -2.47
C TYR A 89 -10.95 -8.48 -2.46
N GLU A 90 -11.57 -8.15 -3.60
CA GLU A 90 -12.53 -7.05 -3.70
C GLU A 90 -13.67 -7.17 -2.69
N GLN A 91 -14.23 -8.38 -2.55
CA GLN A 91 -15.36 -8.64 -1.66
C GLN A 91 -15.00 -8.68 -0.18
N ARG A 92 -13.81 -9.19 0.16
CA ARG A 92 -13.47 -9.54 1.55
C ARG A 92 -12.35 -8.74 2.18
N MET A 93 -11.41 -8.28 1.37
CA MET A 93 -10.17 -7.64 1.84
C MET A 93 -10.10 -6.15 1.50
N TYR A 94 -10.84 -5.68 0.48
CA TYR A 94 -10.88 -4.26 0.12
C TYR A 94 -11.24 -3.32 1.29
N PRO A 95 -12.18 -3.65 2.20
CA PRO A 95 -12.44 -2.81 3.38
C PRO A 95 -11.24 -2.62 4.32
N VAL A 96 -10.25 -3.52 4.26
CA VAL A 96 -9.04 -3.51 5.10
C VAL A 96 -7.85 -2.93 4.33
N TRP A 97 -7.70 -3.30 3.07
CA TRP A 97 -6.60 -2.90 2.20
C TRP A 97 -7.12 -2.19 0.94
N PRO A 98 -7.73 -0.99 1.01
CA PRO A 98 -8.43 -0.35 -0.12
C PRO A 98 -7.48 0.31 -1.15
N VAL A 99 -6.47 -0.42 -1.61
CA VAL A 99 -5.33 0.14 -2.38
C VAL A 99 -5.20 -0.39 -3.80
N VAL A 100 -6.03 -1.36 -4.19
CA VAL A 100 -6.02 -1.94 -5.54
C VAL A 100 -7.38 -1.75 -6.20
N ASP A 101 -7.39 -1.08 -7.35
CA ASP A 101 -8.50 -1.14 -8.29
C ASP A 101 -8.48 -2.50 -9.00
N THR A 102 -9.34 -3.40 -8.54
CA THR A 102 -9.38 -4.75 -9.09
C THR A 102 -9.96 -4.80 -10.50
N ALA A 103 -10.89 -3.91 -10.86
CA ALA A 103 -11.46 -3.88 -12.20
C ALA A 103 -10.38 -3.46 -13.20
N ARG A 104 -9.64 -2.39 -12.89
CA ARG A 104 -8.51 -1.93 -13.69
C ARG A 104 -7.41 -2.97 -13.79
N LEU A 105 -7.01 -3.60 -12.67
CA LEU A 105 -5.97 -4.63 -12.67
C LEU A 105 -6.36 -5.84 -13.53
N ARG A 106 -7.60 -6.34 -13.42
CA ARG A 106 -8.09 -7.45 -14.25
C ARG A 106 -8.09 -7.09 -15.73
N ASN A 107 -8.62 -5.93 -16.09
CA ASN A 107 -8.69 -5.49 -17.48
C ASN A 107 -7.28 -5.32 -18.08
N SER A 108 -6.36 -4.69 -17.36
CA SER A 108 -4.98 -4.51 -17.82
C SER A 108 -4.23 -5.84 -17.96
N LEU A 109 -4.48 -6.81 -17.08
CA LEU A 109 -3.89 -8.15 -17.21
C LEU A 109 -4.40 -8.92 -18.42
N ILE A 110 -5.69 -8.81 -18.73
CA ILE A 110 -6.27 -9.45 -19.92
C ILE A 110 -5.73 -8.78 -21.19
N LEU A 111 -5.53 -7.47 -21.16
CA LEU A 111 -5.01 -6.71 -22.30
C LEU A 111 -3.52 -6.99 -22.55
N ASP A 112 -2.71 -7.12 -21.50
CA ASP A 112 -1.28 -7.42 -21.58
C ASP A 112 -0.88 -8.50 -20.54
N VAL A 113 -1.05 -9.76 -20.95
CA VAL A 113 -0.68 -10.93 -20.14
C VAL A 113 0.83 -11.06 -19.92
N ASN A 114 1.67 -10.31 -20.64
CA ASN A 114 3.13 -10.36 -20.50
C ASN A 114 3.66 -9.29 -19.56
N ASN A 115 2.82 -8.37 -19.08
CA ASN A 115 3.22 -7.35 -18.13
C ASN A 115 3.61 -7.97 -16.78
N LEU A 116 4.91 -8.04 -16.53
CA LEU A 116 5.48 -8.67 -15.35
C LEU A 116 5.11 -7.95 -14.05
N GLU A 117 4.95 -6.62 -14.07
CA GLU A 117 4.62 -5.83 -12.89
C GLU A 117 3.16 -6.06 -12.46
N LEU A 118 2.23 -6.00 -13.42
CA LEU A 118 0.82 -6.28 -13.17
C LEU A 118 0.61 -7.73 -12.71
N ARG A 119 1.33 -8.68 -13.30
CA ARG A 119 1.32 -10.08 -12.87
C ARG A 119 1.85 -10.24 -11.45
N ALA A 120 3.01 -9.65 -11.17
CA ALA A 120 3.59 -9.67 -9.83
C ALA A 120 2.59 -9.12 -8.79
N LEU A 121 1.90 -8.02 -9.12
CA LEU A 121 0.90 -7.42 -8.25
C LEU A 121 -0.30 -8.35 -8.05
N ALA A 122 -0.88 -8.89 -9.12
CA ALA A 122 -2.03 -9.78 -8.99
C ALA A 122 -1.71 -11.03 -8.19
N PHE A 123 -0.55 -11.65 -8.42
CA PHE A 123 -0.12 -12.79 -7.64
C PHE A 123 0.14 -12.43 -6.17
N ALA A 124 0.75 -11.28 -5.88
CA ALA A 124 0.96 -10.83 -4.49
C ALA A 124 -0.37 -10.60 -3.76
N VAL A 125 -1.34 -9.95 -4.41
CA VAL A 125 -2.69 -9.72 -3.87
C VAL A 125 -3.39 -11.05 -3.61
N CYS A 126 -3.32 -12.00 -4.54
CA CYS A 126 -3.90 -13.34 -4.36
C CYS A 126 -3.24 -14.06 -3.18
N ALA A 127 -1.91 -14.07 -3.08
CA ALA A 127 -1.17 -14.70 -2.00
C ALA A 127 -1.56 -14.14 -0.62
N ALA A 128 -1.57 -12.82 -0.49
CA ALA A 128 -1.94 -12.13 0.75
C ALA A 128 -3.39 -12.42 1.15
N THR A 129 -4.30 -12.36 0.17
CA THR A 129 -5.73 -12.64 0.37
C THR A 129 -5.94 -14.09 0.83
N CYS A 130 -5.32 -15.06 0.16
CA CYS A 130 -5.41 -16.47 0.54
C CYS A 130 -4.89 -16.69 1.96
N ALA A 131 -3.70 -16.18 2.29
CA ALA A 131 -3.10 -16.37 3.60
C ALA A 131 -3.93 -15.72 4.72
N GLN A 132 -4.42 -14.49 4.50
CA GLN A 132 -5.24 -13.80 5.50
C GLN A 132 -6.56 -14.51 5.74
N LEU A 133 -7.26 -14.93 4.69
CA LEU A 133 -8.54 -15.63 4.84
C LEU A 133 -8.39 -17.02 5.47
N GLN A 134 -7.23 -17.66 5.34
CA GLN A 134 -6.92 -18.93 6.01
C GLN A 134 -6.66 -18.74 7.50
N CYS A 135 -5.96 -17.66 7.90
CA CYS A 135 -5.74 -17.35 9.32
C CYS A 135 -7.04 -17.14 10.10
N HIS A 136 -8.12 -16.73 9.43
CA HIS A 136 -9.43 -16.44 10.04
C HIS A 136 -10.51 -17.49 9.71
N SER A 137 -10.18 -18.55 8.97
CA SER A 137 -11.11 -19.67 8.80
C SER A 137 -11.12 -20.44 10.11
N ASP A 138 -12.25 -20.43 10.81
CA ASP A 138 -12.44 -21.13 12.08
C ASP A 138 -11.82 -22.55 12.04
N ASN A 139 -11.19 -22.94 13.16
CA ASN A 139 -10.51 -24.22 13.43
C ASN A 139 -11.39 -25.50 13.25
N HIS A 140 -12.52 -25.39 12.55
CA HIS A 140 -13.51 -26.43 12.32
C HIS A 140 -13.56 -26.93 10.87
N ALA A 141 -12.75 -26.39 9.95
CA ALA A 141 -12.62 -26.97 8.62
C ALA A 141 -11.94 -28.36 8.69
N PRO A 142 -12.45 -29.39 7.99
CA PRO A 142 -11.81 -30.70 7.96
C PRO A 142 -10.36 -30.57 7.46
N GLN A 143 -9.42 -31.16 8.21
CA GLN A 143 -7.97 -30.96 8.09
C GLN A 143 -7.43 -31.15 6.66
N GLY A 144 -8.08 -31.97 5.82
CA GLY A 144 -7.69 -32.18 4.43
C GLY A 144 -7.94 -30.99 3.46
N SER A 145 -8.69 -29.95 3.87
CA SER A 145 -8.99 -28.78 3.01
C SER A 145 -8.11 -27.56 3.28
N ALA A 146 -7.40 -27.53 4.41
CA ALA A 146 -6.54 -26.42 4.81
C ALA A 146 -5.16 -26.50 4.12
N GLU A 147 -4.62 -27.72 3.96
CA GLU A 147 -3.30 -27.98 3.36
C GLU A 147 -3.27 -27.54 1.88
N GLY A 148 -4.31 -27.84 1.10
CA GLY A 148 -4.40 -27.42 -0.31
C GLY A 148 -4.54 -25.92 -0.52
N LYS A 149 -5.24 -25.21 0.39
CA LYS A 149 -5.36 -23.74 0.32
C LYS A 149 -4.06 -23.04 0.73
N CYS A 150 -3.36 -23.61 1.73
CA CYS A 150 -2.05 -23.14 2.17
C CYS A 150 -1.00 -23.23 1.06
N ALA A 151 -1.01 -24.33 0.31
CA ALA A 151 -0.15 -24.52 -0.86
C ALA A 151 -0.43 -23.50 -1.97
N MET A 152 -1.71 -23.21 -2.26
CA MET A 152 -2.08 -22.23 -3.30
C MET A 152 -1.60 -20.80 -2.97
N ALA A 153 -1.66 -20.39 -1.70
CA ALA A 153 -1.11 -19.09 -1.27
C ALA A 153 0.41 -19.03 -1.50
N ASP A 154 1.11 -20.14 -1.25
CA ASP A 154 2.57 -20.23 -1.45
C ASP A 154 2.93 -20.15 -2.92
N ASP A 155 2.15 -20.80 -3.80
CA ASP A 155 2.41 -20.79 -5.23
C ASP A 155 2.17 -19.40 -5.84
N PHE A 156 1.14 -18.69 -5.40
CA PHE A 156 0.96 -17.28 -5.77
C PHE A 156 2.14 -16.40 -5.31
N ALA A 157 2.63 -16.56 -4.08
CA ALA A 157 3.76 -15.78 -3.60
C ALA A 157 5.04 -16.06 -4.40
N LYS A 158 5.33 -17.34 -4.69
CA LYS A 158 6.48 -17.75 -5.51
C LYS A 158 6.39 -17.18 -6.92
N GLU A 159 5.20 -17.20 -7.53
CA GLU A 159 5.01 -16.70 -8.89
C GLU A 159 5.14 -15.16 -8.93
N SER A 160 4.69 -14.45 -7.89
CA SER A 160 4.92 -13.01 -7.74
C SER A 160 6.42 -12.68 -7.65
N ASP A 161 7.17 -13.38 -6.79
CA ASP A 161 8.61 -13.21 -6.69
C ASP A 161 9.33 -13.60 -7.98
N HIS A 162 8.89 -14.67 -8.66
CA HIS A 162 9.42 -15.06 -9.96
C HIS A 162 9.25 -13.93 -10.98
N CYS A 163 8.05 -13.35 -11.10
CA CYS A 163 7.82 -12.20 -11.98
C CYS A 163 8.80 -11.06 -11.67
N ARG A 164 9.01 -10.74 -10.39
CA ARG A 164 9.98 -9.70 -9.96
C ARG A 164 11.41 -10.03 -10.39
N THR A 165 11.83 -11.30 -10.41
CA THR A 165 13.18 -11.67 -10.87
C THR A 165 13.40 -11.52 -12.37
N MET A 166 12.33 -11.36 -13.15
CA MET A 166 12.40 -11.27 -14.61
C MET A 166 12.58 -9.84 -15.14
N TYR A 167 12.60 -8.83 -14.26
CA TYR A 167 12.86 -7.43 -14.60
C TYR A 167 13.59 -6.71 -13.44
N ASP A 168 14.08 -5.49 -13.70
CA ASP A 168 14.75 -4.70 -12.65
C ASP A 168 13.73 -3.96 -11.77
N TYR A 169 13.01 -4.71 -10.94
CA TYR A 169 11.93 -4.16 -10.12
C TYR A 169 12.38 -3.09 -9.12
N ARG A 170 13.68 -3.01 -8.80
CA ARG A 170 14.21 -2.01 -7.87
C ARG A 170 14.35 -0.63 -8.49
N GLU A 171 14.43 -0.58 -9.83
CA GLU A 171 14.48 0.65 -10.61
C GLU A 171 13.10 1.03 -11.16
N SER A 172 12.05 0.28 -10.81
CA SER A 172 10.69 0.56 -11.27
C SER A 172 10.08 1.74 -10.50
N GLY A 173 9.61 2.74 -11.26
CA GLY A 173 8.91 3.92 -10.75
C GLY A 173 7.38 3.78 -10.76
N THR A 174 6.85 2.56 -10.93
CA THR A 174 5.41 2.30 -11.03
C THR A 174 4.75 2.14 -9.67
N PHE A 175 3.43 2.23 -9.63
CA PHE A 175 2.68 2.07 -8.38
C PHE A 175 2.74 0.63 -7.87
N GLU A 176 2.85 -0.33 -8.79
CA GLU A 176 3.07 -1.75 -8.55
C GLU A 176 4.35 -1.99 -7.73
N ALA A 177 5.42 -1.22 -7.97
CA ALA A 177 6.66 -1.31 -7.21
C ALA A 177 6.50 -0.97 -5.71
N VAL A 178 5.44 -0.24 -5.35
CA VAL A 178 5.05 -0.01 -3.95
C VAL A 178 4.17 -1.15 -3.45
N LEU A 179 3.16 -1.53 -4.21
CA LEU A 179 2.12 -2.46 -3.75
C LEU A 179 2.59 -3.92 -3.69
N VAL A 180 3.38 -4.38 -4.65
CA VAL A 180 3.89 -5.76 -4.69
C VAL A 180 4.61 -6.15 -3.39
N PRO A 181 5.64 -5.42 -2.92
CA PRO A 181 6.29 -5.75 -1.65
C PRO A 181 5.37 -5.58 -0.44
N LEU A 182 4.38 -4.67 -0.47
CA LEU A 182 3.40 -4.53 0.61
C LEU A 182 2.52 -5.79 0.75
N PHE A 183 1.98 -6.30 -0.35
CA PHE A 183 1.15 -7.51 -0.30
C PHE A 183 1.97 -8.76 0.04
N LEU A 184 3.20 -8.86 -0.48
CA LEU A 184 4.11 -9.94 -0.06
C LEU A 184 4.46 -9.84 1.43
N HIS A 185 4.64 -8.64 1.98
CA HIS A 185 4.80 -8.44 3.43
C HIS A 185 3.63 -9.05 4.21
N PHE A 186 2.38 -8.78 3.83
CA PHE A 186 1.20 -9.36 4.50
C PHE A 186 1.20 -10.89 4.42
N TYR A 187 1.50 -11.46 3.25
CA TYR A 187 1.61 -12.90 3.08
C TYR A 187 2.69 -13.52 3.98
N TYR A 188 3.91 -12.98 3.98
CA TYR A 188 5.01 -13.52 4.80
C TYR A 188 4.78 -13.29 6.30
N GLY A 189 4.09 -12.21 6.67
CA GLY A 189 3.63 -11.95 8.04
C GLY A 189 2.66 -13.03 8.53
N ALA A 190 1.64 -13.36 7.74
CA ALA A 190 0.71 -14.46 8.03
C ALA A 190 1.41 -15.82 8.16
N LYS A 191 2.48 -16.06 7.38
CA LYS A 191 3.35 -17.24 7.47
C LYS A 191 4.36 -17.19 8.63
N LYS A 192 4.34 -16.16 9.47
CA LYS A 192 5.26 -15.91 10.59
C LYS A 192 6.74 -15.85 10.17
N LYS A 193 7.02 -15.51 8.90
CA LYS A 193 8.37 -15.29 8.37
C LYS A 193 8.77 -13.83 8.56
N ILE A 194 8.84 -13.41 9.83
CA ILE A 194 8.99 -12.00 10.24
C ILE A 194 10.21 -11.29 9.61
N PRO A 195 11.40 -11.90 9.48
CA PRO A 195 12.52 -11.23 8.81
C PRO A 195 12.23 -10.86 7.35
N THR A 196 11.66 -11.79 6.58
CA THR A 196 11.26 -11.56 5.18
C THR A 196 10.18 -10.48 5.10
N ALA A 197 9.14 -10.59 5.94
CA ALA A 197 8.07 -9.60 6.01
C ALA A 197 8.60 -8.20 6.34
N SER A 198 9.55 -8.08 7.27
CA SER A 198 10.16 -6.80 7.65
C SER A 198 10.94 -6.15 6.50
N LEU A 199 11.69 -6.95 5.73
CA LEU A 199 12.46 -6.46 4.58
C LEU A 199 11.54 -5.97 3.47
N LEU A 200 10.48 -6.71 3.17
CA LEU A 200 9.48 -6.33 2.17
C LEU A 200 8.71 -5.07 2.58
N LEU A 201 8.38 -4.93 3.87
CA LEU A 201 7.77 -3.69 4.36
C LEU A 201 8.70 -2.49 4.19
N ARG A 202 9.98 -2.67 4.52
CA ARG A 202 10.99 -1.61 4.33
C ARG A 202 11.15 -1.26 2.85
N GLU A 203 11.14 -2.27 1.98
CA GLU A 203 11.19 -2.07 0.53
C GLU A 203 10.01 -1.22 0.05
N SER A 204 8.78 -1.61 0.40
CA SER A 204 7.57 -0.87 0.03
C SER A 204 7.56 0.57 0.56
N VAL A 205 7.94 0.76 1.84
CA VAL A 205 8.09 2.10 2.43
C VAL A 205 9.12 2.94 1.68
N THR A 206 10.24 2.35 1.29
CA THR A 206 11.29 3.06 0.55
C THR A 206 10.81 3.43 -0.86
N SER A 207 10.16 2.50 -1.57
CA SER A 207 9.57 2.76 -2.90
C SER A 207 8.52 3.88 -2.84
N CYS A 208 7.69 3.89 -1.81
CA CYS A 208 6.71 4.95 -1.54
C CYS A 208 7.37 6.33 -1.43
N GLN A 209 8.46 6.44 -0.67
CA GLN A 209 9.21 7.70 -0.50
C GLN A 209 9.98 8.11 -1.75
N LEU A 210 10.57 7.15 -2.48
CA LEU A 210 11.28 7.43 -3.73
C LEU A 210 10.33 7.99 -4.80
N GLN A 211 9.09 7.52 -4.82
CA GLN A 211 8.03 8.05 -5.69
C GLN A 211 7.37 9.33 -5.14
N GLY A 212 7.78 9.80 -3.95
CA GLY A 212 7.26 11.01 -3.33
C GLY A 212 5.81 10.89 -2.86
N LEU A 213 5.26 9.68 -2.67
CA LEU A 213 3.89 9.48 -2.17
C LEU A 213 3.72 9.97 -0.72
N ASP A 214 4.82 10.31 -0.04
CA ASP A 214 4.86 10.95 1.27
C ASP A 214 4.81 12.49 1.20
N LYS A 215 4.63 13.09 0.02
CA LYS A 215 4.61 14.55 -0.18
C LYS A 215 3.29 14.99 -0.81
N GLU A 216 2.71 16.07 -0.27
CA GLU A 216 1.47 16.66 -0.82
C GLU A 216 1.61 17.13 -2.26
N ASP A 217 2.78 17.69 -2.61
CA ASP A 217 3.02 18.25 -3.94
C ASP A 217 2.92 17.20 -5.05
N THR A 218 3.17 15.93 -4.75
CA THR A 218 3.06 14.81 -5.70
C THR A 218 1.65 14.62 -6.24
N TYR A 219 0.63 15.14 -5.56
CA TYR A 219 -0.77 14.91 -5.92
C TYR A 219 -1.42 16.04 -6.71
N GLN A 220 -0.73 17.17 -6.95
CA GLN A 220 -1.34 18.34 -7.59
C GLN A 220 -1.80 18.08 -9.04
N ASP A 221 -1.07 17.23 -9.77
CA ASP A 221 -1.29 16.94 -11.19
C ASP A 221 -1.72 15.48 -11.46
N VAL A 222 -2.12 14.74 -10.41
CA VAL A 222 -2.51 13.33 -10.52
C VAL A 222 -4.02 13.22 -10.73
N ALA A 223 -4.46 12.30 -11.59
CA ALA A 223 -5.87 12.03 -11.78
C ALA A 223 -6.54 11.69 -10.43
N PRO A 224 -7.76 12.16 -10.12
CA PRO A 224 -8.38 11.98 -8.81
C PRO A 224 -8.46 10.52 -8.34
N GLU A 225 -8.67 9.59 -9.26
CA GLU A 225 -8.71 8.16 -8.98
C GLU A 225 -7.33 7.60 -8.58
N ASP A 226 -6.27 7.98 -9.29
CA ASP A 226 -4.90 7.57 -8.95
C ASP A 226 -4.41 8.23 -7.67
N GLU A 227 -4.77 9.50 -7.43
CA GLU A 227 -4.51 10.20 -6.18
C GLU A 227 -5.12 9.42 -5.00
N ARG A 228 -6.39 9.02 -5.14
CA ARG A 228 -7.13 8.28 -4.11
C ARG A 228 -6.41 6.99 -3.72
N TYR A 229 -6.03 6.14 -4.68
CA TYR A 229 -5.33 4.89 -4.38
C TYR A 229 -3.92 5.11 -3.84
N ARG A 230 -3.17 6.08 -4.37
CA ARG A 230 -1.82 6.40 -3.88
C ARG A 230 -1.83 6.93 -2.45
N ARG A 231 -2.78 7.81 -2.10
CA ARG A 231 -2.94 8.27 -0.71
C ARG A 231 -3.32 7.13 0.22
N ARG A 232 -4.24 6.24 -0.20
CA ARG A 232 -4.59 5.06 0.58
C ARG A 232 -3.41 4.13 0.78
N ALA A 233 -2.58 3.92 -0.24
CA ALA A 233 -1.37 3.11 -0.12
C ALA A 233 -0.37 3.71 0.88
N PHE A 234 -0.14 5.03 0.82
CA PHE A 234 0.68 5.72 1.83
C PHE A 234 0.14 5.48 3.25
N TRP A 235 -1.16 5.71 3.46
CA TRP A 235 -1.74 5.60 4.80
C TRP A 235 -1.80 4.16 5.30
N LEU A 236 -2.02 3.20 4.40
CA LEU A 236 -1.92 1.78 4.73
C LEU A 236 -0.49 1.41 5.15
N LEU A 237 0.53 1.86 4.41
CA LEU A 237 1.93 1.66 4.79
C LEU A 237 2.26 2.30 6.13
N TYR A 238 1.78 3.52 6.39
CA TYR A 238 2.00 4.24 7.63
C TYR A 238 1.48 3.47 8.85
N VAL A 239 0.26 2.91 8.78
CA VAL A 239 -0.32 2.12 9.89
C VAL A 239 0.32 0.74 10.00
N THR A 240 0.61 0.07 8.88
CA THR A 240 1.30 -1.24 8.85
C THR A 240 2.70 -1.14 9.43
N GLU A 241 3.47 -0.12 9.06
CA GLU A 241 4.81 0.12 9.60
C GLU A 241 4.78 0.28 11.12
N ARG A 242 3.83 1.04 11.66
CA ARG A 242 3.69 1.26 13.09
C ARG A 242 3.25 0.02 13.84
N GLY A 243 2.31 -0.75 13.30
CA GLY A 243 1.92 -2.04 13.88
C GLY A 243 3.11 -2.99 13.97
N HIS A 244 3.78 -3.20 12.84
CA HIS A 244 4.95 -4.06 12.75
C HIS A 244 6.10 -3.58 13.66
N ALA A 245 6.32 -2.27 13.78
CA ALA A 245 7.27 -1.67 14.70
C ALA A 245 6.94 -1.96 16.17
N ILE A 246 5.67 -1.82 16.56
CA ILE A 246 5.21 -2.10 17.93
C ILE A 246 5.40 -3.58 18.26
N GLN A 247 5.11 -4.49 17.34
CA GLN A 247 5.21 -5.93 17.59
C GLN A 247 6.64 -6.46 17.59
N HIS A 248 7.49 -5.95 16.70
CA HIS A 248 8.79 -6.55 16.42
C HIS A 248 9.97 -5.65 16.78
N GLY A 249 9.72 -4.46 17.32
CA GLY A 249 10.75 -3.55 17.80
C GLY A 249 11.62 -2.96 16.68
N ILE A 250 11.05 -2.76 15.48
CA ILE A 250 11.73 -2.08 14.38
C ILE A 250 11.42 -0.59 14.36
N ASN A 251 12.31 0.23 13.80
CA ASN A 251 12.09 1.67 13.69
C ASN A 251 11.10 2.01 12.56
N THR A 252 10.31 3.05 12.76
CA THR A 252 9.45 3.64 11.72
C THR A 252 10.21 4.69 10.90
N CYS A 253 9.78 4.89 9.66
CA CYS A 253 10.34 5.88 8.72
C CYS A 253 9.27 6.86 8.22
N LEU A 254 8.04 6.40 8.00
CA LEU A 254 6.95 7.26 7.53
C LEU A 254 6.46 8.17 8.65
N ARG A 255 6.12 9.41 8.30
CA ARG A 255 5.51 10.42 9.18
C ARG A 255 4.11 10.76 8.69
N ASP A 256 3.34 11.51 9.45
CA ASP A 256 2.02 12.01 9.03
C ASP A 256 2.14 13.22 8.08
N SER A 257 2.83 13.04 6.94
CA SER A 257 3.26 14.13 6.07
C SER A 257 2.26 14.56 5.00
N ILE A 258 1.16 13.81 4.83
CA ILE A 258 0.10 14.11 3.87
C ILE A 258 -1.26 14.14 4.57
N ARG A 259 -2.30 14.68 3.93
CA ARG A 259 -3.67 14.69 4.40
C ARG A 259 -4.25 13.28 4.39
N PRO A 260 -5.10 12.93 5.37
CA PRO A 260 -5.86 11.67 5.36
C PRO A 260 -6.65 11.48 4.05
N PRO A 261 -6.97 10.24 3.67
CA PRO A 261 -7.80 9.97 2.51
C PRO A 261 -9.11 10.76 2.62
N THR A 262 -9.45 11.51 1.57
CA THR A 262 -10.66 12.34 1.58
C THR A 262 -11.90 11.44 1.48
N ARG A 263 -12.91 11.72 2.30
CA ARG A 263 -14.21 11.05 2.28
C ARG A 263 -15.05 11.62 1.14
N ASP A 264 -14.68 11.31 -0.10
CA ASP A 264 -15.50 11.75 -1.22
C ASP A 264 -16.84 11.02 -1.21
N CYS A 265 -17.91 11.74 -1.56
CA CYS A 265 -19.32 11.30 -1.53
C CYS A 265 -19.63 10.21 -2.58
N SER A 266 -18.87 9.11 -2.54
CA SER A 266 -18.91 7.96 -3.43
C SER A 266 -19.58 6.77 -2.74
N ASP A 267 -20.22 5.89 -3.51
CA ASP A 267 -20.89 4.66 -3.05
C ASP A 267 -19.97 3.70 -2.25
N GLU A 268 -18.65 3.90 -2.31
CA GLU A 268 -17.65 3.16 -1.54
C GLU A 268 -17.49 3.60 -0.07
N LEU A 269 -18.12 4.71 0.36
CA LEU A 269 -18.00 5.25 1.72
C LEU A 269 -18.16 4.18 2.83
N PRO A 270 -19.19 3.30 2.78
CA PRO A 270 -19.42 2.32 3.83
C PRO A 270 -18.40 1.18 3.87
N LEU A 271 -17.61 1.00 2.81
CA LEU A 271 -16.58 -0.04 2.69
C LEU A 271 -15.24 0.45 3.26
N VAL A 272 -14.90 1.72 3.03
CA VAL A 272 -13.59 2.29 3.40
C VAL A 272 -13.60 2.97 4.77
N GLU A 273 -14.77 3.18 5.37
CA GLU A 273 -14.90 3.80 6.69
C GLU A 273 -14.04 3.12 7.78
N ALA A 274 -13.92 1.79 7.75
CA ALA A 274 -13.09 1.05 8.70
C ALA A 274 -11.60 1.42 8.59
N PHE A 275 -11.12 1.55 7.36
CA PHE A 275 -9.75 2.00 7.06
C PHE A 275 -9.53 3.44 7.53
N ASP A 276 -10.44 4.37 7.23
CA ASP A 276 -10.33 5.77 7.67
C ASP A 276 -10.28 5.89 9.20
N ARG A 277 -11.13 5.11 9.90
CA ARG A 277 -11.18 5.10 11.37
C ARG A 277 -9.86 4.58 11.97
N LEU A 278 -9.25 3.58 11.34
CA LEU A 278 -7.94 3.05 11.74
C LEU A 278 -6.84 4.09 11.55
N VAL A 279 -6.76 4.70 10.37
CA VAL A 279 -5.77 5.74 10.08
C VAL A 279 -5.90 6.88 11.09
N GLY A 280 -7.13 7.33 11.33
CA GLY A 280 -7.42 8.36 12.34
C GLY A 280 -7.17 7.92 13.80
N LEU A 281 -7.02 6.62 14.08
CA LEU A 281 -6.60 6.14 15.39
C LEU A 281 -5.08 6.26 15.55
N PHE A 282 -4.31 5.80 14.57
CA PHE A 282 -2.84 5.86 14.64
C PHE A 282 -2.32 7.30 14.65
N ILE A 283 -2.90 8.19 13.83
CA ILE A 283 -2.58 9.62 13.86
C ILE A 283 -2.84 10.21 15.25
N ALA A 284 -4.00 9.90 15.85
CA ALA A 284 -4.36 10.44 17.16
C ALA A 284 -3.44 9.93 18.28
N VAL A 285 -3.05 8.64 18.24
CA VAL A 285 -2.12 8.07 19.20
C VAL A 285 -0.73 8.69 19.07
N GLU A 286 -0.23 8.87 17.83
CA GLU A 286 1.10 9.44 17.60
C GLU A 286 1.14 10.94 17.98
N GLY A 287 0.11 11.71 17.66
CA GLY A 287 0.01 13.11 18.09
C GLY A 287 0.10 13.25 19.62
N VAL A 288 -0.54 12.34 20.38
CA VAL A 288 -0.46 12.32 21.86
C VAL A 288 0.93 11.92 22.36
N LEU A 289 1.66 11.08 21.64
CA LEU A 289 3.00 10.62 22.01
C LEU A 289 4.10 11.63 21.64
N LEU A 290 3.98 12.33 20.50
CA LEU A 290 5.00 13.23 19.97
C LEU A 290 4.85 14.70 20.40
N ASP A 291 3.63 15.19 20.67
CA ASP A 291 3.39 16.56 21.19
C ASP A 291 3.94 16.77 22.62
N ARG A 292 4.48 15.71 23.21
CA ARG A 292 5.10 15.69 24.55
C ARG A 292 6.64 15.74 24.51
N GLY A 293 7.22 16.06 23.34
CA GLY A 293 8.66 16.15 23.09
C GLY A 293 9.38 17.40 23.64
N GLY A 294 8.74 18.17 24.52
CA GLY A 294 9.42 19.20 25.33
C GLY A 294 10.06 18.60 26.58
N SER A 295 11.30 18.12 26.45
CA SER A 295 12.26 17.79 27.51
C SER A 295 11.68 17.56 28.93
N SER A 296 11.35 16.32 29.28
CA SER A 296 11.48 15.76 30.65
C SER A 296 11.10 14.27 30.66
N THR A 297 11.91 13.51 31.40
CA THR A 297 11.78 12.12 31.83
C THR A 297 10.38 11.50 31.78
N ILE A 298 10.34 10.31 31.18
CA ILE A 298 9.24 9.35 31.12
C ILE A 298 8.46 9.30 32.45
N MET A 299 7.26 9.88 32.44
CA MET A 299 6.13 9.41 33.24
C MET A 299 4.88 9.53 32.37
N CYS A 300 4.46 8.40 31.79
CA CYS A 300 3.11 8.27 31.24
C CYS A 300 2.15 8.32 32.43
N SER A 301 1.51 9.48 32.66
CA SER A 301 0.67 9.64 33.85
C SER A 301 -0.59 8.78 33.70
N LYS A 302 -1.11 8.29 34.82
CA LYS A 302 -2.35 7.51 34.89
C LYS A 302 -3.50 8.22 34.17
N GLU A 303 -3.54 9.55 34.20
CA GLU A 303 -4.54 10.38 33.54
C GLU A 303 -4.45 10.36 32.02
N THR A 304 -3.24 10.34 31.44
CA THR A 304 -3.05 10.22 29.99
C THR A 304 -3.52 8.85 29.50
N LEU A 305 -3.19 7.78 30.23
CA LEU A 305 -3.68 6.44 29.94
C LEU A 305 -5.20 6.36 30.11
N CYS A 306 -5.78 6.99 31.13
CA CYS A 306 -7.23 7.04 31.31
C CYS A 306 -7.92 7.82 30.18
N ARG A 307 -7.31 8.89 29.66
CA ARG A 307 -7.83 9.64 28.50
C ARG A 307 -7.75 8.84 27.20
N LEU A 308 -6.62 8.17 26.94
CA LEU A 308 -6.49 7.27 25.80
C LEU A 308 -7.47 6.09 25.92
N GLN A 309 -7.61 5.51 27.11
CA GLN A 309 -8.53 4.41 27.37
C GLN A 309 -10.00 4.86 27.24
N SER A 310 -10.36 6.08 27.66
CA SER A 310 -11.71 6.61 27.49
C SER A 310 -12.01 6.94 26.03
N GLN A 311 -11.06 7.52 25.29
CA GLN A 311 -11.19 7.77 23.84
C GLN A 311 -11.32 6.48 23.04
N LEU A 312 -10.51 5.46 23.36
CA LEU A 312 -10.63 4.13 22.77
C LEU A 312 -11.98 3.50 23.09
N ARG A 313 -12.44 3.55 24.35
CA ARG A 313 -13.77 3.03 24.73
C ARG A 313 -14.91 3.74 24.01
N GLN A 314 -14.84 5.07 23.90
CA GLN A 314 -15.86 5.88 23.22
C GLN A 314 -15.89 5.59 21.72
N ARG A 315 -14.71 5.49 21.07
CA ARG A 315 -14.61 5.14 19.65
C ARG A 315 -15.05 3.70 19.38
N LEU A 316 -14.72 2.75 20.26
CA LEU A 316 -15.21 1.37 20.20
C LEU A 316 -16.73 1.26 20.42
N GLN A 317 -17.31 2.11 21.27
CA GLN A 317 -18.77 2.21 21.44
C GLN A 317 -19.47 2.79 20.21
N CYS A 318 -18.91 3.82 19.57
CA CYS A 318 -19.42 4.31 18.29
C CYS A 318 -19.34 3.24 17.20
N LEU A 319 -18.23 2.49 17.13
CA LEU A 319 -18.08 1.33 16.24
C LEU A 319 -19.18 0.29 16.48
N ARG A 320 -19.45 -0.07 17.74
CA ARG A 320 -20.54 -0.99 18.12
C ARG A 320 -21.92 -0.46 17.73
N HIS A 321 -22.20 0.83 17.91
CA HIS A 321 -23.47 1.43 17.49
C HIS A 321 -23.65 1.41 15.97
N THR A 322 -22.61 1.74 15.18
CA THR A 322 -22.68 1.60 13.72
C THR A 322 -22.83 0.16 13.24
N MET A 323 -22.33 -0.82 14.01
CA MET A 323 -22.52 -2.24 13.70
C MET A 323 -23.94 -2.72 14.01
N HIS A 324 -24.59 -2.18 15.04
CA HIS A 324 -25.97 -2.52 15.39
C HIS A 324 -27.01 -2.07 14.34
N TYR A 325 -26.73 -0.97 13.62
CA TYR A 325 -27.54 -0.53 12.48
C TYR A 325 -27.34 -1.38 11.21
N ARG A 326 -26.24 -2.13 11.09
CA ARG A 326 -25.98 -3.05 9.97
C ARG A 326 -26.53 -4.46 10.18
N GLU A 327 -26.77 -4.88 11.43
CA GLU A 327 -27.42 -6.16 11.75
C GLU A 327 -28.89 -6.23 11.28
N GLN A 328 -29.52 -5.11 10.92
CA GLN A 328 -30.86 -5.12 10.33
C GLN A 328 -30.89 -5.28 8.79
N ILE A 329 -29.75 -5.24 8.09
CA ILE A 329 -29.72 -5.29 6.61
C ILE A 329 -29.02 -6.54 6.03
N LEU A 330 -28.22 -7.30 6.79
CA LEU A 330 -27.67 -8.57 6.28
C LEU A 330 -27.67 -9.65 7.37
N LEU A 331 -28.59 -10.60 7.22
CA LEU A 331 -28.57 -11.89 7.93
C LEU A 331 -27.35 -12.71 7.50
N LEU A 332 -26.24 -12.57 8.21
CA LEU A 332 -25.20 -13.60 8.34
C LEU A 332 -24.66 -13.58 9.77
N PRO A 333 -24.63 -14.72 10.48
CA PRO A 333 -24.30 -14.74 11.89
C PRO A 333 -22.80 -14.58 12.12
N ASN A 334 -22.49 -13.81 13.17
CA ASN A 334 -21.32 -13.86 14.04
C ASN A 334 -19.93 -13.45 13.49
N SER A 335 -19.45 -12.33 14.06
CA SER A 335 -18.14 -12.24 14.72
C SER A 335 -16.87 -12.47 13.85
N GLY A 336 -16.74 -11.78 12.72
CA GLY A 336 -15.48 -11.78 11.94
C GLY A 336 -14.61 -10.52 12.10
N TYR A 337 -15.22 -9.33 12.20
CA TYR A 337 -14.52 -8.09 11.87
C TYR A 337 -13.57 -7.54 12.94
N ALA A 338 -13.67 -7.98 14.20
CA ALA A 338 -12.79 -7.53 15.28
C ALA A 338 -11.41 -8.22 15.30
N TYR A 339 -11.24 -9.32 14.56
CA TYR A 339 -9.98 -10.08 14.50
C TYR A 339 -9.09 -9.74 13.30
N TYR A 340 -9.60 -9.00 12.29
CA TYR A 340 -8.81 -8.63 11.11
C TYR A 340 -7.66 -7.66 11.42
N PHE A 341 -7.77 -6.89 12.51
CA PHE A 341 -6.78 -5.88 12.89
C PHE A 341 -5.61 -6.41 13.71
N GLY A 342 -5.77 -7.52 14.43
CA GLY A 342 -4.75 -8.02 15.36
C GLY A 342 -3.58 -8.77 14.71
N SER A 343 -3.68 -9.10 13.42
CA SER A 343 -2.65 -9.85 12.68
C SER A 343 -1.94 -9.03 11.59
N CYS A 344 -2.42 -7.81 11.33
CA CYS A 344 -1.71 -6.77 10.56
C CYS A 344 -1.07 -5.70 11.45
N LEU A 345 -1.55 -5.57 12.69
CA LEU A 345 -0.76 -5.03 13.79
C LEU A 345 0.35 -6.01 14.09
#